data_AF-A0A6M3KVN4-F1
#
_entry.id   AF-A0A6M3KVN4-F1
#
_cell.length_a   1.000
_cell.length_b   1.000
_cell.length_c   1.000
_cell.angle_alpha   90.00
_cell.angle_beta   90.00
_cell.angle_gamma   90.00
#
_symmetry.space_group_name_H-M   'P 1'
#
loop_
_entity.id
_entity.type
_entity.pdbx_description
1 polymer ?
#
loop_
_entity_poly.entity_id
_entity_poly.type
_entity_poly.pdbx_seq_one_letter_code
_entity_poly.pdbx_strand_id
1 'polypeptide(L)'
;MIISCPNNLDSLPTSQFSYLSGNVSAAGTALPIKNISPFTTASFAVQIGKTGESQSEVQLLGTTTPSGTALALAGSLTYDHAIDTPVFHTFYDKIIFKCSTAGTSGTATALTDGTVSITPNSLFTEFNDTSGSSTYAYKTQYYNSVTGGISTESDWQIFGGPTFYSLVKLRQRGKDALYNASYIKSDDIITDWISEWGEQMTNAAIKVNKGYSIGTASYAFGTSGYGTITEAGFKVADKIEITTDGINYIPSTEIPMSQYSESDTFSASYPRHSWEGDTRFRVLPFGAIGTARFSFGQINTPLSNDTDELPLSFRSYTTGCVEYLLYRAYDNDNKDAIADKHYARFLASKNDFTNEITPRDQTGEKTINLSEPLTANDDISADFI
;
A
#
# COMPACT_ATOMS: atom_id res chain seq x y z
N MET A 1 8.37 8.75 21.00
CA MET A 1 8.57 8.11 19.69
C MET A 1 8.95 9.20 18.70
N ILE A 2 10.08 9.07 17.99
CA ILE A 2 10.54 10.09 17.03
C ILE A 2 10.08 9.69 15.63
N ILE A 3 9.17 10.48 15.06
CA ILE A 3 8.67 10.32 13.70
C ILE A 3 9.46 11.26 12.80
N SER A 4 10.01 10.75 11.70
CA SER A 4 10.83 11.53 10.76
C SER A 4 10.18 11.55 9.38
N CYS A 5 10.05 12.74 8.80
CA CYS A 5 9.57 12.95 7.43
C CYS A 5 10.73 13.46 6.55
N PRO A 6 11.07 12.79 5.43
CA PRO A 6 12.14 13.24 4.55
C PRO A 6 11.86 14.59 3.92
N ASN A 7 12.83 15.50 3.96
CA ASN A 7 12.74 16.83 3.37
C ASN A 7 13.10 16.82 1.87
N ASN A 8 12.46 15.97 1.07
CA ASN A 8 12.80 15.79 -0.35
C ASN A 8 12.23 16.90 -1.27
N LEU A 9 12.16 18.14 -0.79
CA LEU A 9 11.53 19.25 -1.52
C LEU A 9 12.33 19.68 -2.76
N ASP A 10 13.65 19.52 -2.73
CA ASP A 10 14.58 19.88 -3.81
C ASP A 10 14.78 18.76 -4.84
N SER A 11 14.52 17.49 -4.48
CA SER A 11 14.74 16.33 -5.35
C SER A 11 13.54 15.91 -6.20
N LEU A 12 12.41 16.62 -6.13
CA LEU A 12 11.24 16.28 -6.95
C LEU A 12 11.51 16.60 -8.44
N PRO A 13 11.13 15.71 -9.38
CA PRO A 13 11.35 15.93 -10.82
C PRO A 13 10.61 17.17 -11.37
N THR A 14 9.69 17.74 -10.59
CA THR A 14 8.94 18.96 -10.90
C THR A 14 9.45 20.18 -10.13
N SER A 15 10.53 20.08 -9.34
CA SER A 15 11.04 21.20 -8.56
C SER A 15 11.57 22.28 -9.52
N GLN A 16 10.83 23.38 -9.59
CA GLN A 16 11.28 24.55 -10.33
C GLN A 16 12.17 25.37 -9.39
N PHE A 17 13.31 25.83 -9.90
CA PHE A 17 14.28 26.55 -9.07
C PHE A 17 14.91 27.72 -9.84
N SER A 18 15.52 28.60 -9.07
CA SER A 18 16.32 29.74 -9.54
C SER A 18 17.53 29.88 -8.62
N TYR A 19 18.27 30.97 -8.78
CA TYR A 19 19.41 31.29 -7.94
C TYR A 19 19.31 32.73 -7.45
N LEU A 20 19.90 33.01 -6.29
CA LEU A 20 20.04 34.37 -5.82
C LEU A 20 20.92 35.19 -6.79
N SER A 21 20.49 36.40 -7.13
CA SER A 21 21.23 37.33 -7.99
C SER A 21 22.19 38.25 -7.22
N GLY A 22 22.16 38.20 -5.89
CA GLY A 22 23.08 38.90 -4.99
C GLY A 22 23.06 38.29 -3.60
N ASN A 23 23.98 38.73 -2.74
CA ASN A 23 23.99 38.32 -1.33
C ASN A 23 22.76 38.88 -0.61
N VAL A 24 22.21 38.10 0.32
CA VAL A 24 21.11 38.52 1.20
C VAL A 24 21.54 38.29 2.64
N SER A 25 21.39 39.31 3.48
CA SER A 25 21.67 39.17 4.90
C SER A 25 20.51 38.50 5.63
N ALA A 26 20.80 37.91 6.78
CA ALA A 26 19.84 37.60 7.82
C ALA A 26 18.97 38.82 8.11
N ALA A 27 17.75 38.57 8.55
CA ALA A 27 16.64 39.52 8.65
C ALA A 27 16.17 40.13 7.31
N GLY A 28 16.77 39.77 6.17
CA GLY A 28 16.29 40.19 4.85
C GLY A 28 14.85 39.76 4.61
N THR A 29 14.04 40.63 4.01
CA THR A 29 12.61 40.38 3.72
C THR A 29 12.33 40.22 2.22
N ALA A 30 13.37 40.19 1.39
CA ALA A 30 13.26 39.96 -0.04
C ALA A 30 14.45 39.17 -0.57
N LEU A 31 14.19 38.29 -1.54
CA LEU A 31 15.20 37.49 -2.22
C LEU A 31 15.42 38.03 -3.63
N PRO A 32 16.57 38.64 -3.94
CA PRO A 32 16.92 39.00 -5.31
C PRO A 32 17.22 37.72 -6.08
N ILE A 33 16.51 37.48 -7.19
CA ILE A 33 16.60 36.23 -7.94
C ILE A 33 16.98 36.46 -9.40
N LYS A 34 17.71 35.51 -10.00
CA LYS A 34 18.14 35.59 -11.40
C LYS A 34 17.00 35.37 -12.39
N ASN A 35 16.04 34.52 -12.05
CA ASN A 35 14.87 34.21 -12.88
C ASN A 35 13.63 34.07 -11.99
N ILE A 36 12.64 34.95 -12.18
CA ILE A 36 11.36 34.95 -11.45
C ILE A 36 10.29 34.06 -12.07
N SER A 37 10.46 33.63 -13.32
CA SER A 37 9.45 32.87 -14.05
C SER A 37 8.93 31.62 -13.33
N PRO A 38 9.72 30.90 -12.50
CA PRO A 38 9.22 29.79 -11.69
C PRO A 38 8.22 30.15 -10.59
N PHE A 39 8.24 31.40 -10.11
CA PHE A 39 7.55 31.83 -8.88
C PHE A 39 6.32 32.67 -9.23
N THR A 40 5.25 32.01 -9.67
CA THR A 40 4.06 32.68 -10.22
C THR A 40 2.88 32.77 -9.25
N THR A 41 3.01 32.23 -8.04
CA THR A 41 1.90 32.14 -7.09
C THR A 41 2.23 32.82 -5.77
N ALA A 42 1.30 33.64 -5.27
CA ALA A 42 1.40 34.27 -3.96
C ALA A 42 1.24 33.24 -2.84
N SER A 43 1.77 33.55 -1.64
CA SER A 43 1.62 32.72 -0.43
C SER A 43 2.16 31.28 -0.52
N PHE A 44 2.96 30.99 -1.54
CA PHE A 44 3.71 29.73 -1.64
C PHE A 44 4.95 29.82 -0.76
N ALA A 45 5.57 28.68 -0.46
CA ALA A 45 6.84 28.64 0.23
C ALA A 45 8.01 28.66 -0.77
N VAL A 46 9.19 28.99 -0.29
CA VAL A 46 10.45 28.82 -1.01
C VAL A 46 11.47 28.23 -0.07
N GLN A 47 12.23 27.27 -0.57
CA GLN A 47 13.41 26.77 0.14
C GLN A 47 14.63 27.50 -0.40
N ILE A 48 15.39 28.14 0.48
CA ILE A 48 16.68 28.74 0.16
C ILE A 48 17.77 27.78 0.62
N GLY A 49 18.67 27.39 -0.29
CA GLY A 49 19.70 26.37 -0.04
C GLY A 49 19.22 24.95 -0.31
N LYS A 50 20.16 23.99 -0.36
CA LYS A 50 19.81 22.58 -0.58
C LYS A 50 19.46 21.88 0.72
N THR A 51 18.68 20.82 0.62
CA THR A 51 18.31 20.04 1.80
C THR A 51 19.55 19.46 2.48
N GLY A 52 19.64 19.61 3.80
CA GLY A 52 20.77 19.16 4.62
C GLY A 52 21.95 20.13 4.72
N GLU A 53 21.92 21.27 4.02
CA GLU A 53 22.94 22.32 4.19
C GLU A 53 22.66 23.16 5.45
N SER A 54 23.72 23.55 6.17
CA SER A 54 23.61 24.12 7.53
C SER A 54 22.82 25.45 7.64
N GLN A 55 22.66 26.17 6.54
CA GLN A 55 21.99 27.47 6.48
C GLN A 55 20.71 27.46 5.64
N SER A 56 20.24 26.28 5.24
CA SER A 56 19.00 26.19 4.49
C SER A 56 17.79 26.57 5.35
N GLU A 57 16.84 27.27 4.75
CA GLU A 57 15.59 27.64 5.41
C GLU A 57 14.40 27.67 4.43
N VAL A 58 13.20 27.41 4.94
CA VAL A 58 11.95 27.54 4.19
C VAL A 58 11.25 28.81 4.65
N GLN A 59 10.85 29.66 3.71
CA GLN A 59 10.13 30.89 3.98
C GLN A 59 8.89 31.02 3.10
N LEU A 60 7.86 31.67 3.63
CA LEU A 60 6.66 31.98 2.87
C LEU A 60 6.88 33.25 2.04
N LEU A 61 6.38 33.22 0.81
CA LEU A 61 6.23 34.39 -0.03
C LEU A 61 5.10 35.27 0.48
N GLY A 62 5.20 36.57 0.19
CA GLY A 62 4.15 37.54 0.49
C GLY A 62 2.82 37.23 -0.22
N THR A 63 1.81 38.02 0.12
CA THR A 63 0.43 37.87 -0.41
C THR A 63 0.26 38.38 -1.84
N THR A 64 1.27 39.04 -2.40
CA THR A 64 1.28 39.53 -3.78
C THR A 64 2.02 38.55 -4.68
N THR A 65 1.47 38.28 -5.87
CA THR A 65 2.14 37.45 -6.87
C THR A 65 3.52 38.00 -7.19
N PRO A 66 4.59 37.17 -7.14
CA PRO A 66 5.93 37.64 -7.42
C PRO A 66 6.06 38.21 -8.84
N SER A 67 6.77 39.33 -8.96
CA SER A 67 7.06 39.98 -10.24
C SER A 67 8.36 40.80 -10.14
N GLY A 68 9.00 41.06 -11.30
CA GLY A 68 10.27 41.78 -11.34
C GLY A 68 11.48 40.89 -11.04
N THR A 69 12.41 41.39 -10.22
CA THR A 69 13.73 40.76 -9.97
C THR A 69 13.91 40.27 -8.53
N ALA A 70 12.88 40.36 -7.68
CA ALA A 70 12.95 39.93 -6.30
C ALA A 70 11.65 39.27 -5.82
N LEU A 71 11.77 38.28 -4.94
CA LEU A 71 10.66 37.66 -4.23
C LEU A 71 10.47 38.36 -2.89
N ALA A 72 9.29 38.92 -2.64
CA ALA A 72 8.95 39.45 -1.32
C ALA A 72 8.59 38.29 -0.37
N LEU A 73 9.20 38.27 0.81
CA LEU A 73 8.93 37.29 1.86
C LEU A 73 7.84 37.82 2.80
N ALA A 74 7.02 36.93 3.33
CA ALA A 74 6.06 37.25 4.40
C ALA A 74 6.74 37.41 5.77
N GLY A 75 7.93 36.82 5.93
CA GLY A 75 8.78 36.92 7.11
C GLY A 75 10.19 37.42 6.77
N SER A 76 11.12 37.24 7.71
CA SER A 76 12.52 37.61 7.54
C SER A 76 13.42 36.36 7.58
N LEU A 77 14.50 36.38 6.81
CA LEU A 77 15.49 35.31 6.81
C LEU A 77 16.17 35.15 8.17
N THR A 78 16.49 33.91 8.52
CA THR A 78 17.25 33.59 9.72
C THR A 78 18.74 33.64 9.44
N TYR A 79 19.16 33.26 8.23
CA TYR A 79 20.57 33.14 7.85
C TYR A 79 20.95 34.12 6.74
N ASP A 80 22.25 34.40 6.65
CA ASP A 80 22.84 35.04 5.48
C ASP A 80 22.90 34.03 4.34
N HIS A 81 22.61 34.47 3.11
CA HIS A 81 22.70 33.65 1.90
C HIS A 81 23.57 34.34 0.85
N ALA A 82 24.55 33.63 0.31
CA ALA A 82 25.42 34.16 -0.73
C ALA A 82 24.72 34.23 -2.09
N ILE A 83 25.23 35.07 -2.99
CA ILE A 83 24.91 35.00 -4.42
C ILE A 83 25.06 33.55 -4.92
N ASP A 84 24.23 33.15 -5.87
CA ASP A 84 24.20 31.80 -6.43
C ASP A 84 23.70 30.68 -5.49
N THR A 85 23.21 31.03 -4.29
CA THR A 85 22.45 30.06 -3.48
C THR A 85 21.17 29.67 -4.24
N PRO A 86 20.86 28.37 -4.40
CA PRO A 86 19.65 27.93 -5.08
C PRO A 86 18.39 28.29 -4.28
N VAL A 87 17.33 28.63 -4.98
CA VAL A 87 16.00 28.90 -4.41
C VAL A 87 15.00 27.99 -5.11
N PHE A 88 14.43 27.05 -4.37
CA PHE A 88 13.45 26.09 -4.86
C PHE A 88 12.04 26.59 -4.58
N HIS A 89 11.16 26.47 -5.58
CA HIS A 89 9.75 26.76 -5.43
C HIS A 89 9.06 25.58 -4.74
N THR A 90 8.46 25.81 -3.57
CA THR A 90 7.77 24.78 -2.80
C THR A 90 6.37 25.29 -2.43
N PHE A 91 5.38 24.40 -2.34
CA PHE A 91 4.05 24.83 -1.91
C PHE A 91 3.90 24.85 -0.38
N TYR A 92 4.74 24.13 0.37
CA TYR A 92 4.48 23.80 1.77
C TYR A 92 5.60 24.32 2.69
N ASP A 93 5.21 24.85 3.85
CA ASP A 93 6.13 25.34 4.90
C ASP A 93 6.13 24.46 6.16
N LYS A 94 5.14 23.57 6.31
CA LYS A 94 4.98 22.70 7.49
C LYS A 94 4.64 21.26 7.13
N ILE A 95 4.79 20.39 8.13
CA ILE A 95 4.37 18.99 8.09
C ILE A 95 3.41 18.73 9.25
N ILE A 96 2.30 18.07 8.96
CA ILE A 96 1.34 17.56 9.94
C ILE A 96 1.66 16.09 10.17
N PHE A 97 1.99 15.75 11.42
CA PHE A 97 2.16 14.41 11.92
C PHE A 97 0.84 13.90 12.47
N LYS A 98 0.44 12.71 12.01
CA LYS A 98 -0.80 12.04 12.41
C LYS A 98 -0.48 10.67 13.00
N CYS A 99 -1.35 10.22 13.91
CA CYS A 99 -1.24 8.93 14.58
C CYS A 99 -2.57 8.18 14.54
N SER A 100 -2.48 6.86 14.42
CA SER A 100 -3.54 5.90 14.73
C SER A 100 -3.09 5.03 15.90
N THR A 101 -3.89 5.05 16.97
CA THR A 101 -3.63 4.22 18.15
C THR A 101 -4.05 2.75 17.97
N ALA A 102 -4.77 2.45 16.89
CA ALA A 102 -5.20 1.11 16.49
C ALA A 102 -4.28 0.50 15.40
N GLY A 103 -3.08 1.02 15.22
CA GLY A 103 -2.16 0.58 14.16
C GLY A 103 -2.64 0.99 12.76
N THR A 104 -2.24 0.24 11.73
CA THR A 104 -2.48 0.57 10.31
C THR A 104 -3.94 0.40 9.86
N SER A 105 -4.77 -0.28 10.64
CA SER A 105 -6.21 -0.47 10.39
C SER A 105 -7.08 0.67 10.91
N GLY A 106 -6.53 1.56 11.73
CA GLY A 106 -7.25 2.69 12.30
C GLY A 106 -7.18 3.96 11.46
N THR A 107 -7.95 4.97 11.89
CA THR A 107 -7.93 6.31 11.27
C THR A 107 -6.75 7.12 11.79
N ALA A 108 -5.98 7.72 10.90
CA ALA A 108 -4.93 8.67 11.28
C ALA A 108 -5.55 10.00 11.73
N THR A 109 -5.20 10.44 12.93
CA THR A 109 -5.64 11.71 13.51
C THR A 109 -4.44 12.61 13.78
N ALA A 110 -4.56 13.92 13.54
CA ALA A 110 -3.46 14.85 13.79
C ALA A 110 -3.07 14.82 15.27
N LEU A 111 -1.76 14.69 15.53
CA LEU A 111 -1.22 14.75 16.88
C LEU A 111 -1.34 16.17 17.44
N THR A 112 -1.57 16.30 18.74
CA THR A 112 -1.44 17.58 19.44
C THR A 112 -0.01 18.10 19.25
N ASP A 113 0.12 19.37 18.85
CA ASP A 113 1.39 20.01 18.47
C ASP A 113 2.15 19.32 17.32
N GLY A 114 1.51 18.38 16.62
CA GLY A 114 2.06 17.62 15.50
C GLY A 114 2.19 18.42 14.21
N THR A 115 1.98 19.73 14.21
CA THR A 115 2.19 20.59 13.03
C THR A 115 3.51 21.33 13.19
N VAL A 116 4.55 20.83 12.52
CA VAL A 116 5.93 21.27 12.69
C VAL A 116 6.42 22.00 11.44
N SER A 117 7.15 23.10 11.60
CA SER A 117 7.80 23.79 10.48
C SER A 117 8.87 22.91 9.85
N ILE A 118 8.97 22.95 8.53
CA ILE A 118 9.99 22.19 7.79
C ILE A 118 11.38 22.70 8.17
N THR A 119 12.29 21.79 8.51
CA THR A 119 13.68 22.09 8.88
C THR A 119 14.64 21.65 7.78
N PRO A 120 14.81 22.43 6.70
CA PRO A 120 15.54 21.99 5.50
C PRO A 120 17.06 21.92 5.71
N ASN A 121 17.58 22.41 6.84
CA ASN A 121 18.97 22.19 7.25
C ASN A 121 19.26 20.77 7.76
N SER A 122 18.23 19.93 7.80
CA SER A 122 18.31 18.49 8.06
C SER A 122 17.70 17.72 6.90
N LEU A 123 18.13 16.47 6.72
CA LEU A 123 17.51 15.55 5.77
C LEU A 123 16.06 15.19 6.15
N PHE A 124 15.71 15.36 7.42
CA PHE A 124 14.39 15.05 7.95
C PHE A 124 13.85 16.18 8.81
N THR A 125 12.53 16.40 8.72
CA THR A 125 11.77 17.11 9.74
C THR A 125 11.22 16.08 10.71
N GLU A 126 11.44 16.29 12.01
CA GLU A 126 11.13 15.29 13.04
C GLU A 126 10.11 15.81 14.06
N PHE A 127 9.30 14.89 14.58
CA PHE A 127 8.37 15.14 15.67
C PHE A 127 8.52 14.06 16.74
N ASN A 128 8.64 14.46 18.00
CA ASN A 128 8.69 13.53 19.13
C ASN A 128 7.32 13.40 19.80
N ASP A 129 6.61 12.33 19.45
CA ASP A 129 5.40 11.92 20.16
C ASP A 129 5.77 11.28 21.51
N THR A 130 5.78 12.08 22.56
CA THR A 130 6.10 11.63 23.93
C THR A 130 5.09 10.65 24.51
N SER A 131 3.88 10.57 23.94
CA SER A 131 2.82 9.63 24.31
C SER A 131 2.78 8.37 23.43
N GLY A 132 3.67 8.29 22.44
CA GLY A 132 3.65 7.24 21.44
C GLY A 132 3.94 5.84 21.99
N SER A 133 3.28 4.84 21.40
CA SER A 133 3.46 3.41 21.67
C SER A 133 4.06 2.70 20.45
N SER A 134 4.74 1.57 20.65
CA SER A 134 5.24 0.72 19.55
C SER A 134 4.13 0.09 18.72
N THR A 135 2.89 0.08 19.23
CA THR A 135 1.71 -0.41 18.52
C THR A 135 1.03 0.65 17.65
N TYR A 136 1.48 1.91 17.72
CA TYR A 136 0.89 3.00 16.96
C TYR A 136 1.46 3.05 15.54
N ALA A 137 0.63 3.52 14.61
CA ALA A 137 1.04 3.79 13.24
C ALA A 137 0.90 5.29 12.96
N TYR A 138 1.84 5.84 12.20
CA TYR A 138 1.96 7.26 11.95
C TYR A 138 1.87 7.57 10.46
N LYS A 139 1.35 8.75 10.14
CA LYS A 139 1.33 9.31 8.78
C LYS A 139 1.78 10.75 8.82
N THR A 140 2.28 11.22 7.68
CA THR A 140 2.70 12.61 7.51
C THR A 140 1.98 13.24 6.33
N GLN A 141 1.79 14.56 6.38
CA GLN A 141 1.15 15.32 5.31
C GLN A 141 1.78 16.70 5.26
N TYR A 142 2.14 17.18 4.07
CA TYR A 142 2.64 18.54 3.91
C TYR A 142 1.50 19.55 4.01
N TYR A 143 1.79 20.71 4.58
CA TYR A 143 0.81 21.75 4.89
C TYR A 143 1.35 23.14 4.55
N ASN A 144 0.51 23.95 3.91
CA ASN A 144 0.75 25.37 3.70
C ASN A 144 -0.04 26.17 4.75
N SER A 145 0.67 26.87 5.64
CA SER A 145 0.07 27.55 6.79
C SER A 145 -0.71 28.83 6.46
N VAL A 146 -0.60 29.34 5.23
CA VAL A 146 -1.33 30.54 4.76
C VAL A 146 -2.60 30.17 4.02
N THR A 147 -2.52 29.23 3.08
CA THR A 147 -3.64 28.83 2.21
C THR A 147 -4.47 27.70 2.79
N GLY A 148 -3.94 26.97 3.77
CA GLY A 148 -4.56 25.77 4.32
C GLY A 148 -4.42 24.53 3.42
N GLY A 149 -3.67 24.62 2.32
CA GLY A 149 -3.46 23.52 1.39
C GLY A 149 -2.73 22.33 2.04
N ILE A 150 -3.15 21.12 1.72
CA ILE A 150 -2.59 19.87 2.24
C ILE A 150 -2.22 18.92 1.09
N SER A 151 -1.12 18.17 1.23
CA SER A 151 -0.74 17.10 0.29
C SER A 151 -1.61 15.85 0.47
N THR A 152 -1.39 14.81 -0.32
CA THR A 152 -1.84 13.46 0.08
C THR A 152 -1.09 13.02 1.34
N GLU A 153 -1.70 12.12 2.12
CA GLU A 153 -1.01 11.49 3.25
C GLU A 153 0.10 10.56 2.75
N SER A 154 1.16 10.43 3.54
CA SER A 154 2.17 9.38 3.34
C SER A 154 1.58 8.00 3.62
N ASP A 155 2.35 6.97 3.26
CA ASP A 155 2.15 5.62 3.78
C ASP A 155 2.34 5.58 5.30
N TRP A 156 1.84 4.50 5.90
CA TRP A 156 1.99 4.23 7.32
C TRP A 156 3.46 4.02 7.69
N GLN A 157 3.89 4.71 8.73
CA GLN A 157 5.15 4.51 9.42
C GLN A 157 4.88 3.78 10.73
N ILE A 158 5.52 2.63 10.95
CA ILE A 158 5.36 1.80 12.15
C ILE A 158 6.67 1.71 12.92
N PHE A 159 6.61 1.86 14.24
CA PHE A 159 7.76 1.69 15.11
C PHE A 159 8.02 0.20 15.33
N GLY A 160 9.24 -0.25 15.00
CA GLY A 160 9.58 -1.68 14.84
C GLY A 160 10.09 -2.02 13.44
N GLY A 161 9.92 -1.07 12.50
CA GLY A 161 10.31 -1.25 11.11
C GLY A 161 9.35 -2.17 10.35
N PRO A 162 9.48 -2.22 9.02
CA PRO A 162 8.67 -3.11 8.22
C PRO A 162 8.97 -4.56 8.58
N THR A 163 7.92 -5.36 8.80
CA THR A 163 8.07 -6.77 9.16
C THR A 163 8.70 -7.55 8.01
N PHE A 164 9.30 -8.70 8.32
CA PHE A 164 9.96 -9.54 7.32
C PHE A 164 9.08 -9.92 6.12
N TYR A 165 7.75 -9.92 6.32
CA TYR A 165 6.74 -10.30 5.34
C TYR A 165 6.11 -9.11 4.62
N SER A 166 6.55 -7.88 4.91
CA SER A 166 5.98 -6.69 4.31
C SER A 166 6.52 -6.45 2.90
N LEU A 167 5.75 -5.72 2.08
CA LEU A 167 6.10 -5.41 0.69
C LEU A 167 7.49 -4.77 0.57
N VAL A 168 7.84 -3.80 1.41
CA VAL A 168 9.15 -3.15 1.35
C VAL A 168 10.31 -4.11 1.68
N LYS A 169 10.13 -5.05 2.62
CA LYS A 169 11.16 -6.07 2.92
C LYS A 169 11.30 -7.09 1.78
N LEU A 170 10.20 -7.48 1.15
CA LEU A 170 10.22 -8.38 -0.01
C LEU A 170 10.91 -7.72 -1.21
N ARG A 171 10.59 -6.45 -1.50
CA ARG A 171 11.29 -5.67 -2.54
C ARG A 171 12.78 -5.58 -2.24
N GLN A 172 13.15 -5.24 -1.01
CA GLN A 172 14.55 -5.14 -0.61
C GLN A 172 15.30 -6.47 -0.78
N ARG A 173 14.71 -7.59 -0.34
CA ARG A 173 15.31 -8.93 -0.52
C ARG A 173 15.50 -9.30 -1.99
N GLY A 174 14.52 -8.96 -2.83
CA GLY A 174 14.64 -9.15 -4.28
C GLY A 174 15.80 -8.35 -4.86
N LYS A 175 15.93 -7.07 -4.47
CA LYS A 175 17.05 -6.20 -4.89
C LYS A 175 18.41 -6.68 -4.38
N ASP A 176 18.49 -7.08 -3.11
CA ASP A 176 19.74 -7.56 -2.49
C ASP A 176 20.23 -8.86 -3.14
N ALA A 177 19.31 -9.71 -3.58
CA ALA A 177 19.64 -10.93 -4.31
C ALA A 177 20.11 -10.67 -5.76
N LEU A 178 19.82 -9.48 -6.30
CA LEU A 178 20.27 -9.08 -7.63
C LEU A 178 21.68 -8.47 -7.56
N TYR A 179 22.64 -9.14 -8.19
CA TYR A 179 24.03 -8.65 -8.27
C TYR A 179 24.16 -7.27 -8.95
N ASN A 180 23.21 -6.92 -9.83
CA ASN A 180 23.09 -5.60 -10.43
C ASN A 180 21.62 -5.33 -10.78
N ALA A 181 20.98 -4.37 -10.10
CA ALA A 181 19.58 -4.00 -10.33
C ALA A 181 19.42 -2.75 -11.23
N SER A 182 20.48 -2.25 -11.87
CA SER A 182 20.44 -0.98 -12.62
C SER A 182 19.50 -0.97 -13.84
N TYR A 183 19.07 -2.14 -14.32
CA TYR A 183 18.03 -2.25 -15.36
C TYR A 183 16.59 -2.16 -14.81
N ILE A 184 16.40 -2.29 -13.49
CA ILE A 184 15.11 -2.11 -12.82
C ILE A 184 15.01 -0.64 -12.41
N LYS A 185 14.19 0.12 -13.13
CA LYS A 185 14.10 1.58 -13.01
C LYS A 185 13.10 2.08 -11.98
N SER A 186 12.16 1.22 -11.56
CA SER A 186 11.12 1.55 -10.57
C SER A 186 10.84 0.35 -9.68
N ASP A 187 10.48 0.63 -8.43
CA ASP A 187 10.02 -0.36 -7.47
C ASP A 187 8.65 -0.94 -7.83
N ASP A 188 7.87 -0.21 -8.63
CA ASP A 188 6.55 -0.65 -9.11
C ASP A 188 6.67 -1.96 -9.90
N ILE A 189 7.75 -2.13 -10.67
CA ILE A 189 8.02 -3.34 -11.44
C ILE A 189 8.18 -4.54 -10.51
N ILE A 190 8.86 -4.36 -9.37
CA ILE A 190 9.06 -5.42 -8.39
C ILE A 190 7.74 -5.72 -7.67
N THR A 191 6.95 -4.68 -7.35
CA THR A 191 5.61 -4.83 -6.77
C THR A 191 4.68 -5.64 -7.68
N ASP A 192 4.71 -5.39 -8.99
CA ASP A 192 3.95 -6.15 -9.99
C ASP A 192 4.37 -7.62 -9.99
N TRP A 193 5.67 -7.92 -9.96
CA TRP A 193 6.16 -9.30 -9.91
C TRP A 193 5.81 -10.02 -8.59
N ILE A 194 5.84 -9.31 -7.45
CA ILE A 194 5.36 -9.86 -6.17
C ILE A 194 3.87 -10.19 -6.25
N SER A 195 3.09 -9.34 -6.90
CA SER A 195 1.65 -9.55 -7.12
C SER A 195 1.38 -10.74 -8.04
N GLU A 196 2.11 -10.87 -9.16
CA GLU A 196 2.06 -12.03 -10.05
C GLU A 196 2.38 -13.33 -9.29
N TRP A 197 3.43 -13.34 -8.46
CA TRP A 197 3.77 -14.48 -7.61
C TRP A 197 2.64 -14.83 -6.65
N GLY A 198 2.07 -13.83 -5.96
CA GLY A 198 0.95 -14.00 -5.05
C GLY A 198 -0.29 -14.57 -5.74
N GLU A 199 -0.56 -14.17 -6.98
CA GLU A 199 -1.63 -14.73 -7.80
C GLU A 199 -1.35 -16.21 -8.13
N GLN A 200 -0.13 -16.58 -8.52
CA GLN A 200 0.21 -17.97 -8.79
C GLN A 200 0.05 -18.87 -7.56
N MET A 201 0.47 -18.40 -6.38
CA MET A 201 0.32 -19.13 -5.12
C MET A 201 -1.15 -19.25 -4.72
N THR A 202 -1.94 -18.19 -4.87
CA THR A 202 -3.38 -18.21 -4.56
C THR A 202 -4.12 -19.16 -5.50
N ASN A 203 -3.81 -19.15 -6.79
CA ASN A 203 -4.37 -20.10 -7.76
C ASN A 203 -4.00 -21.56 -7.44
N ALA A 204 -2.78 -21.81 -6.94
CA ALA A 204 -2.40 -23.13 -6.46
C ALA A 204 -3.22 -23.54 -5.21
N ALA A 205 -3.40 -22.63 -4.27
CA ALA A 205 -4.22 -22.85 -3.08
C ALA A 205 -5.66 -23.22 -3.41
N ILE A 206 -6.32 -22.41 -4.26
CA ILE A 206 -7.70 -22.64 -4.69
C ILE A 206 -7.87 -23.99 -5.40
N LYS A 207 -6.88 -24.40 -6.21
CA LYS A 207 -6.92 -25.68 -6.93
C LYS A 207 -6.86 -26.90 -6.00
N VAL A 208 -6.09 -26.82 -4.92
CA VAL A 208 -5.81 -27.96 -4.04
C VAL A 208 -6.84 -28.05 -2.92
N ASN A 209 -7.06 -26.94 -2.23
CA ASN A 209 -8.00 -26.87 -1.13
C ASN A 209 -8.51 -25.43 -1.03
N LYS A 210 -9.76 -25.25 -1.47
CA LYS A 210 -10.47 -23.97 -1.44
C LYS A 210 -10.48 -23.32 -0.05
N GLY A 211 -10.31 -24.13 1.01
CA GLY A 211 -10.18 -23.78 2.43
C GLY A 211 -9.13 -22.72 2.78
N TYR A 212 -7.99 -22.68 2.08
CA TYR A 212 -6.87 -21.81 2.44
C TYR A 212 -7.01 -20.36 1.95
N SER A 213 -8.05 -20.07 1.18
CA SER A 213 -8.39 -18.73 0.75
C SER A 213 -9.91 -18.60 0.70
N ILE A 214 -10.60 -18.95 1.78
CA ILE A 214 -12.05 -18.75 1.89
C ILE A 214 -12.34 -17.33 2.36
N GLY A 215 -12.99 -16.56 1.49
CA GLY A 215 -13.77 -15.41 1.88
C GLY A 215 -15.20 -15.84 2.24
N THR A 216 -15.80 -15.16 3.22
CA THR A 216 -17.24 -15.26 3.47
C THR A 216 -17.89 -13.89 3.37
N ALA A 217 -18.97 -13.79 2.62
CA ALA A 217 -19.72 -12.55 2.49
C ALA A 217 -21.22 -12.83 2.35
N SER A 218 -22.03 -11.81 2.61
CA SER A 218 -23.48 -11.89 2.55
C SER A 218 -23.99 -10.83 1.59
N TYR A 219 -24.77 -11.24 0.60
CA TYR A 219 -25.34 -10.35 -0.40
C TYR A 219 -26.86 -10.38 -0.33
N ALA A 220 -27.46 -9.20 -0.27
CA ALA A 220 -28.91 -9.08 -0.36
C ALA A 220 -29.39 -9.43 -1.78
N PHE A 221 -30.57 -10.02 -1.88
CA PHE A 221 -31.29 -10.19 -3.13
C PHE A 221 -32.71 -9.65 -3.03
N GLY A 222 -33.19 -9.06 -4.13
CA GLY A 222 -34.54 -8.52 -4.23
C GLY A 222 -35.60 -9.58 -4.55
N THR A 223 -36.87 -9.16 -4.70
CA THR A 223 -38.00 -10.05 -5.01
C THR A 223 -37.86 -10.80 -6.34
N SER A 224 -37.09 -10.26 -7.28
CA SER A 224 -36.73 -10.94 -8.53
C SER A 224 -35.62 -11.99 -8.37
N GLY A 225 -35.12 -12.21 -7.14
CA GLY A 225 -34.07 -13.16 -6.78
C GLY A 225 -32.65 -12.69 -7.08
N TYR A 226 -32.47 -11.50 -7.65
CA TYR A 226 -31.15 -11.02 -8.07
C TYR A 226 -30.33 -10.42 -6.93
N GLY A 227 -29.07 -10.85 -6.84
CA GLY A 227 -28.03 -10.23 -6.05
C GLY A 227 -26.76 -10.01 -6.87
N THR A 228 -25.82 -9.24 -6.32
CA THR A 228 -24.53 -8.95 -6.96
C THR A 228 -23.43 -9.04 -5.93
N ILE A 229 -22.36 -9.73 -6.30
CA ILE A 229 -21.15 -9.87 -5.51
C ILE A 229 -20.30 -8.62 -5.75
N THR A 230 -19.93 -7.95 -4.67
CA THR A 230 -19.14 -6.71 -4.72
C THR A 230 -17.68 -6.92 -4.35
N GLU A 231 -17.30 -8.15 -3.99
CA GLU A 231 -16.00 -8.38 -3.37
C GLU A 231 -14.91 -8.47 -4.42
N ALA A 232 -13.97 -7.52 -4.34
CA ALA A 232 -12.88 -7.36 -5.30
C ALA A 232 -11.98 -8.61 -5.43
N GLY A 233 -11.99 -9.51 -4.43
CA GLY A 233 -11.25 -10.76 -4.44
C GLY A 233 -12.07 -12.00 -4.80
N PHE A 234 -13.36 -11.89 -5.13
CA PHE A 234 -14.18 -13.07 -5.44
C PHE A 234 -13.65 -13.80 -6.69
N LYS A 235 -13.42 -15.11 -6.57
CA LYS A 235 -12.98 -15.94 -7.69
C LYS A 235 -13.96 -17.05 -8.03
N VAL A 236 -14.38 -17.83 -7.05
CA VAL A 236 -15.29 -18.96 -7.26
C VAL A 236 -16.11 -19.21 -6.01
N ALA A 237 -17.43 -19.35 -6.15
CA ALA A 237 -18.28 -19.74 -5.04
C ALA A 237 -18.06 -21.23 -4.71
N ASP A 238 -18.00 -21.55 -3.43
CA ASP A 238 -17.89 -22.92 -2.94
C ASP A 238 -19.20 -23.37 -2.28
N LYS A 239 -19.75 -22.53 -1.40
CA LYS A 239 -21.02 -22.76 -0.74
C LYS A 239 -21.88 -21.51 -0.79
N ILE A 240 -23.17 -21.68 -1.08
CA ILE A 240 -24.15 -20.60 -0.99
C ILE A 240 -25.27 -21.06 -0.08
N GLU A 241 -25.58 -20.25 0.92
CA GLU A 241 -26.68 -20.48 1.84
C GLU A 241 -27.64 -19.29 1.79
N ILE A 242 -28.93 -19.56 1.75
CA ILE A 242 -29.95 -18.53 1.51
C ILE A 242 -30.85 -18.44 2.74
N THR A 243 -31.14 -17.21 3.14
CA THR A 243 -32.16 -16.90 4.14
C THR A 243 -33.14 -15.86 3.60
N THR A 244 -34.42 -16.03 3.90
CA THR A 244 -35.48 -15.04 3.64
C THR A 244 -36.07 -14.50 4.94
N ASP A 245 -35.76 -15.11 6.08
CA ASP A 245 -36.19 -14.71 7.42
C ASP A 245 -35.08 -14.00 8.23
N GLY A 246 -33.86 -13.97 7.68
CA GLY A 246 -32.67 -13.40 8.33
C GLY A 246 -32.07 -14.28 9.42
N ILE A 247 -32.60 -15.49 9.64
CA ILE A 247 -32.24 -16.36 10.77
C ILE A 247 -31.76 -17.73 10.26
N ASN A 248 -32.55 -18.37 9.41
CA ASN A 248 -32.28 -19.73 8.95
C ASN A 248 -31.60 -19.70 7.58
N TYR A 249 -30.34 -20.11 7.54
CA TYR A 249 -29.54 -20.22 6.33
C TYR A 249 -29.62 -21.64 5.78
N ILE A 250 -30.21 -21.80 4.59
CA ILE A 250 -30.42 -23.09 3.93
C ILE A 250 -29.45 -23.22 2.76
N PRO A 251 -28.66 -24.31 2.65
CA PRO A 251 -27.80 -24.55 1.51
C PRO A 251 -28.57 -24.54 0.19
N SER A 252 -28.06 -23.76 -0.77
CA SER A 252 -28.59 -23.65 -2.12
C SER A 252 -27.84 -24.58 -3.06
N THR A 253 -28.54 -25.13 -4.04
CA THR A 253 -27.91 -25.93 -5.10
C THR A 253 -27.91 -25.18 -6.43
N GLU A 254 -26.79 -25.22 -7.14
CA GLU A 254 -26.67 -24.58 -8.45
C GLU A 254 -27.58 -25.27 -9.48
N ILE A 255 -28.22 -24.46 -10.33
CA ILE A 255 -28.92 -24.88 -11.53
C ILE A 255 -28.43 -24.04 -12.71
N PRO A 256 -27.98 -24.66 -13.82
CA PRO A 256 -27.61 -23.92 -15.02
C PRO A 256 -28.80 -23.12 -15.54
N MET A 257 -28.58 -21.89 -16.01
CA MET A 257 -29.65 -21.06 -16.58
C MET A 257 -30.39 -21.76 -17.75
N SER A 258 -29.71 -22.65 -18.48
CA SER A 258 -30.29 -23.42 -19.58
C SER A 258 -31.24 -24.54 -19.14
N GLN A 259 -31.21 -24.95 -17.87
CA GLN A 259 -32.04 -26.00 -17.30
C GLN A 259 -33.24 -25.47 -16.52
N TYR A 260 -33.41 -24.15 -16.51
CA TYR A 260 -34.51 -23.45 -15.86
C TYR A 260 -35.58 -23.08 -16.89
N SER A 261 -36.83 -23.42 -16.58
CA SER A 261 -38.03 -22.92 -17.26
C SER A 261 -38.88 -22.10 -16.28
N GLU A 262 -39.60 -21.08 -16.77
CA GLU A 262 -40.54 -20.31 -15.96
C GLU A 262 -41.71 -21.16 -15.41
N SER A 263 -41.93 -22.35 -15.97
CA SER A 263 -42.90 -23.33 -15.50
C SER A 263 -42.42 -24.17 -14.31
N ASP A 264 -41.13 -24.12 -13.98
CA ASP A 264 -40.56 -24.97 -12.92
C ASP A 264 -40.95 -24.44 -11.54
N THR A 265 -41.33 -25.36 -10.65
CA THR A 265 -41.72 -25.03 -9.29
C THR A 265 -40.55 -25.24 -8.33
N PHE A 266 -40.09 -24.16 -7.69
CA PHE A 266 -39.01 -24.19 -6.71
C PHE A 266 -39.54 -24.04 -5.28
N SER A 267 -38.89 -24.70 -4.33
CA SER A 267 -39.28 -24.68 -2.91
C SER A 267 -38.35 -23.76 -2.12
N ALA A 268 -38.93 -22.94 -1.24
CA ALA A 268 -38.16 -22.13 -0.30
C ALA A 268 -37.37 -22.98 0.70
N SER A 269 -37.79 -24.23 0.95
CA SER A 269 -37.07 -25.18 1.81
C SER A 269 -35.85 -25.82 1.14
N TYR A 270 -35.75 -25.72 -0.19
CA TYR A 270 -34.65 -26.26 -0.99
C TYR A 270 -34.29 -25.25 -2.08
N PRO A 271 -33.74 -24.08 -1.70
CA PRO A 271 -33.52 -23.01 -2.64
C PRO A 271 -32.49 -23.41 -3.70
N ARG A 272 -32.64 -22.84 -4.89
CA ARG A 272 -31.70 -23.03 -6.01
C ARG A 272 -31.09 -21.68 -6.38
N HIS A 273 -29.92 -21.72 -7.03
CA HIS A 273 -29.31 -20.51 -7.56
C HIS A 273 -28.77 -20.75 -8.97
N SER A 274 -28.71 -19.68 -9.76
CA SER A 274 -28.07 -19.67 -11.07
C SER A 274 -27.17 -18.45 -11.22
N TRP A 275 -26.13 -18.58 -12.04
CA TRP A 275 -25.19 -17.51 -12.33
C TRP A 275 -25.55 -16.76 -13.61
N GLU A 276 -25.49 -15.42 -13.56
CA GLU A 276 -25.66 -14.54 -14.71
C GLU A 276 -24.36 -13.74 -14.91
N GLY A 277 -23.39 -14.36 -15.59
CA GLY A 277 -22.01 -13.85 -15.64
C GLY A 277 -21.24 -14.19 -14.37
N ASP A 278 -20.16 -13.45 -14.12
CA ASP A 278 -19.17 -13.83 -13.10
C ASP A 278 -19.53 -13.39 -11.67
N THR A 279 -20.31 -12.31 -11.52
CA THR A 279 -20.59 -11.68 -10.21
C THR A 279 -22.07 -11.51 -9.88
N ARG A 280 -22.98 -11.75 -10.83
CA ARG A 280 -24.41 -11.67 -10.57
C ARG A 280 -24.97 -13.07 -10.40
N PHE A 281 -25.78 -13.25 -9.36
CA PHE A 281 -26.46 -14.49 -9.07
C PHE A 281 -27.96 -14.24 -8.96
N ARG A 282 -28.72 -15.31 -9.19
CA ARG A 282 -30.17 -15.31 -9.07
C ARG A 282 -30.61 -16.45 -8.17
N VAL A 283 -31.48 -16.15 -7.22
CA VAL A 283 -32.06 -17.08 -6.24
C VAL A 283 -33.48 -17.49 -6.64
N LEU A 284 -33.78 -18.77 -6.45
CA LEU A 284 -35.08 -19.40 -6.67
C LEU A 284 -35.57 -20.06 -5.36
N PRO A 285 -36.87 -19.99 -5.01
CA PRO A 285 -37.98 -19.35 -5.75
C PRO A 285 -38.00 -17.82 -5.66
N PHE A 286 -38.69 -17.17 -6.61
CA PHE A 286 -38.92 -15.72 -6.61
C PHE A 286 -39.98 -15.28 -5.61
N GLY A 287 -40.07 -13.96 -5.39
CA GLY A 287 -41.13 -13.32 -4.62
C GLY A 287 -40.76 -13.00 -3.17
N ALA A 288 -39.61 -13.49 -2.70
CA ALA A 288 -39.06 -13.14 -1.39
C ALA A 288 -37.80 -12.28 -1.55
N ILE A 289 -37.64 -11.31 -0.67
CA ILE A 289 -36.35 -10.66 -0.44
C ILE A 289 -35.56 -11.50 0.57
N GLY A 290 -34.24 -11.44 0.51
CA GLY A 290 -33.43 -12.21 1.45
C GLY A 290 -31.95 -11.90 1.33
N THR A 291 -31.16 -12.74 1.98
CA THR A 291 -29.69 -12.67 2.00
C THR A 291 -29.11 -14.02 1.61
N ALA A 292 -28.15 -14.00 0.69
CA ALA A 292 -27.36 -15.16 0.33
C ALA A 292 -25.96 -15.01 0.96
N ARG A 293 -25.60 -15.95 1.83
CA ARG A 293 -24.26 -16.08 2.42
C ARG A 293 -23.42 -16.96 1.52
N PHE A 294 -22.30 -16.43 1.06
CA PHE A 294 -21.33 -17.11 0.23
C PHE A 294 -20.12 -17.50 1.07
N SER A 295 -19.64 -18.71 0.85
CA SER A 295 -18.25 -19.11 1.10
C SER A 295 -17.59 -19.27 -0.26
N PHE A 296 -16.50 -18.55 -0.52
CA PHE A 296 -15.90 -18.48 -1.85
C PHE A 296 -14.37 -18.46 -1.79
N GLY A 297 -13.73 -18.98 -2.84
CA GLY A 297 -12.29 -18.78 -3.04
C GLY A 297 -12.01 -17.31 -3.31
N GLN A 298 -11.11 -16.73 -2.52
CA GLN A 298 -10.70 -15.33 -2.56
C GLN A 298 -9.28 -15.21 -3.12
N ILE A 299 -9.06 -14.31 -4.07
CA ILE A 299 -7.73 -13.86 -4.45
C ILE A 299 -7.24 -12.88 -3.38
N ASN A 300 -6.04 -13.10 -2.87
CA ASN A 300 -5.42 -12.17 -1.93
C ASN A 300 -5.27 -10.81 -2.60
N THR A 301 -5.64 -9.75 -1.88
CA THR A 301 -5.50 -8.39 -2.37
C THR A 301 -4.03 -8.13 -2.71
N PRO A 302 -3.73 -7.54 -3.89
CA PRO A 302 -2.38 -7.13 -4.23
C PRO A 302 -1.81 -6.25 -3.12
N LEU A 303 -0.54 -6.46 -2.76
CA LEU A 303 0.16 -5.60 -1.82
C LEU A 303 0.40 -4.25 -2.52
N SER A 304 -0.15 -3.17 -1.97
CA SER A 304 -0.07 -1.83 -2.56
C SER A 304 0.74 -0.85 -1.70
N ASN A 305 0.73 -1.02 -0.38
CA ASN A 305 1.50 -0.19 0.53
C ASN A 305 2.73 -0.93 1.06
N ASP A 306 3.78 -0.18 1.40
CA ASP A 306 5.05 -0.73 1.90
C ASP A 306 4.92 -1.59 3.17
N THR A 307 3.86 -1.31 3.95
CA THR A 307 3.52 -2.02 5.18
C THR A 307 2.57 -3.19 4.98
N ASP A 308 2.02 -3.38 3.78
CA ASP A 308 1.15 -4.50 3.50
C ASP A 308 1.95 -5.80 3.63
N GLU A 309 1.40 -6.77 4.35
CA GLU A 309 2.04 -8.04 4.64
C GLU A 309 1.47 -9.17 3.81
N LEU A 310 2.31 -10.15 3.51
CA LEU A 310 1.82 -11.39 2.94
C LEU A 310 0.78 -12.07 3.84
N PRO A 311 -0.26 -12.68 3.22
CA PRO A 311 -1.18 -13.58 3.90
C PRO A 311 -0.41 -14.65 4.68
N LEU A 312 -0.93 -15.02 5.85
CA LEU A 312 -0.27 -15.96 6.77
C LEU A 312 0.11 -17.29 6.09
N SER A 313 -0.73 -17.78 5.17
CA SER A 313 -0.50 -19.01 4.39
C SER A 313 0.72 -18.94 3.46
N PHE A 314 1.19 -17.74 3.09
CA PHE A 314 2.32 -17.57 2.16
C PHE A 314 3.64 -17.22 2.86
N ARG A 315 3.61 -16.95 4.17
CA ARG A 315 4.79 -16.45 4.91
C ARG A 315 5.95 -17.44 4.95
N SER A 316 5.66 -18.75 5.00
CA SER A 316 6.71 -19.79 4.93
C SER A 316 7.37 -19.89 3.55
N TYR A 317 6.80 -19.27 2.53
CA TYR A 317 7.18 -19.43 1.12
C TYR A 317 7.84 -18.18 0.51
N THR A 318 8.31 -17.24 1.35
CA THR A 318 8.98 -16.03 0.85
C THR A 318 10.24 -16.29 0.03
N THR A 319 10.91 -17.43 0.24
CA THR A 319 12.02 -17.85 -0.64
C THR A 319 11.55 -18.09 -2.07
N GLY A 320 10.40 -18.73 -2.25
CA GLY A 320 9.78 -18.90 -3.57
C GLY A 320 9.40 -17.57 -4.22
N CYS A 321 9.00 -16.57 -3.42
CA CYS A 321 8.79 -15.20 -3.90
C CYS A 321 10.09 -14.60 -4.46
N VAL A 322 11.19 -14.65 -3.69
CA VAL A 322 12.50 -14.13 -4.15
C VAL A 322 12.98 -14.85 -5.40
N GLU A 323 12.85 -16.18 -5.49
CA GLU A 323 13.21 -16.96 -6.68
C GLU A 323 12.39 -16.55 -7.90
N TYR A 324 11.10 -16.22 -7.74
CA TYR A 324 10.27 -15.69 -8.83
C TYR A 324 10.73 -14.29 -9.28
N LEU A 325 11.08 -13.41 -8.34
CA LEU A 325 11.62 -12.08 -8.66
C LEU A 325 12.92 -12.17 -9.45
N LEU A 326 13.83 -13.07 -9.05
CA LEU A 326 15.08 -13.31 -9.77
C LEU A 326 14.83 -13.86 -11.18
N TYR A 327 13.87 -14.76 -11.33
CA TYR A 327 13.44 -15.24 -12.65
C TYR A 327 13.04 -14.07 -13.57
N ARG A 328 12.11 -13.21 -13.13
CA ARG A 328 11.61 -12.08 -13.95
C ARG A 328 12.72 -11.07 -14.25
N ALA A 329 13.60 -10.83 -13.29
CA ALA A 329 14.71 -9.91 -13.44
C ALA A 329 15.75 -10.42 -14.48
N TYR A 330 16.14 -11.70 -14.41
CA TYR A 330 17.08 -12.29 -15.38
C TYR A 330 16.48 -12.51 -16.77
N ASP A 331 15.18 -12.81 -16.86
CA ASP A 331 14.44 -12.87 -18.12
C ASP A 331 14.45 -11.51 -18.83
N ASN A 332 14.21 -10.43 -18.07
CA ASN A 332 14.27 -9.06 -18.60
C ASN A 332 15.69 -8.61 -19.02
N ASP A 333 16.74 -9.20 -18.43
CA ASP A 333 18.14 -8.99 -18.81
C ASP A 333 18.62 -9.95 -19.92
N ASN A 334 17.71 -10.72 -20.54
CA ASN A 334 17.99 -11.73 -21.59
C ASN A 334 19.01 -12.79 -21.15
N LYS A 335 18.95 -13.23 -19.88
CA LYS A 335 19.79 -14.27 -19.28
C LYS A 335 18.99 -15.56 -19.07
N ASP A 336 18.38 -16.05 -20.14
CA ASP A 336 17.37 -17.12 -20.14
C ASP A 336 17.80 -18.36 -19.34
N ALA A 337 19.04 -18.85 -19.51
CA ALA A 337 19.53 -20.03 -18.79
C ALA A 337 19.59 -19.83 -17.25
N ILE A 338 19.82 -18.60 -16.79
CA ILE A 338 19.81 -18.26 -15.36
C ILE A 338 18.36 -18.08 -14.90
N ALA A 339 17.54 -17.41 -15.71
CA ALA A 339 16.12 -17.23 -15.46
C ALA A 339 15.40 -18.58 -15.27
N ASP A 340 15.63 -19.55 -16.17
CA ASP A 340 15.06 -20.90 -16.11
C ASP A 340 15.42 -21.64 -14.82
N LYS A 341 16.64 -21.46 -14.31
CA LYS A 341 17.08 -22.06 -13.06
C LYS A 341 16.31 -21.52 -11.86
N HIS A 342 16.10 -20.21 -11.81
CA HIS A 342 15.31 -19.55 -10.76
C HIS A 342 13.82 -19.93 -10.88
N TYR A 343 13.30 -20.01 -12.10
CA TYR A 343 11.93 -20.45 -12.35
C TYR A 343 11.70 -21.89 -11.87
N ALA A 344 12.64 -22.81 -12.12
CA ALA A 344 12.56 -24.18 -11.64
C ALA A 344 12.54 -24.27 -10.10
N ARG A 345 13.30 -23.42 -9.41
CA ARG A 345 13.29 -23.35 -7.93
C ARG A 345 11.99 -22.77 -7.38
N PHE A 346 11.47 -21.73 -8.02
CA PHE A 346 10.13 -21.22 -7.72
C PHE A 346 9.08 -22.32 -7.89
N LEU A 347 9.11 -23.09 -9.00
CA LEU A 347 8.18 -24.19 -9.22
C LEU A 347 8.29 -25.28 -8.15
N ALA A 348 9.50 -25.61 -7.70
CA ALA A 348 9.70 -26.54 -6.58
C ALA A 348 9.03 -26.01 -5.30
N SER A 349 9.27 -24.75 -4.94
CA SER A 349 8.65 -24.12 -3.78
C SER A 349 7.11 -24.06 -3.87
N LYS A 350 6.56 -23.79 -5.06
CA LYS A 350 5.11 -23.83 -5.32
C LYS A 350 4.55 -25.25 -5.19
N ASN A 351 5.28 -26.26 -5.63
CA ASN A 351 4.88 -27.65 -5.49
C ASN A 351 4.92 -28.10 -4.04
N ASP A 352 5.91 -27.68 -3.26
CA ASP A 352 5.97 -27.94 -1.82
C ASP A 352 4.76 -27.34 -1.10
N PHE A 353 4.44 -26.07 -1.39
CA PHE A 353 3.21 -25.43 -0.92
C PHE A 353 1.96 -26.24 -1.25
N THR A 354 1.82 -26.61 -2.52
CA THR A 354 0.70 -27.41 -3.03
C THR A 354 0.59 -28.74 -2.28
N ASN A 355 1.71 -29.43 -2.06
CA ASN A 355 1.75 -30.72 -1.37
C ASN A 355 1.40 -30.60 0.11
N GLU A 356 1.87 -29.55 0.78
CA GLU A 356 1.58 -29.32 2.19
C GLU A 356 0.11 -29.05 2.44
N ILE A 357 -0.53 -28.22 1.60
CA ILE A 357 -1.95 -27.87 1.73
C ILE A 357 -2.89 -28.94 1.16
N THR A 358 -2.37 -29.97 0.49
CA THR A 358 -3.18 -31.08 -0.04
C THR A 358 -3.70 -31.94 1.12
N PRO A 359 -5.03 -32.07 1.29
CA PRO A 359 -5.60 -32.93 2.32
C PRO A 359 -5.13 -34.38 2.14
N ARG A 360 -4.46 -34.95 3.16
CA ARG A 360 -3.93 -36.33 3.10
C ARG A 360 -5.00 -37.43 3.05
N ASP A 361 -6.23 -37.08 3.41
CA ASP A 361 -7.43 -37.84 3.11
C ASP A 361 -8.48 -36.81 2.71
N GLN A 362 -9.19 -37.01 1.59
CA GLN A 362 -10.25 -36.11 1.09
C GLN A 362 -11.50 -36.08 2.01
N THR A 363 -11.33 -36.32 3.30
CA THR A 363 -12.36 -36.45 4.33
C THR A 363 -12.11 -35.46 5.48
N GLY A 364 -12.24 -34.17 5.17
CA GLY A 364 -12.50 -33.12 6.18
C GLY A 364 -11.46 -31.99 6.28
N GLU A 365 -11.93 -30.83 6.75
CA GLU A 365 -11.12 -29.67 7.12
C GLU A 365 -10.17 -30.05 8.26
N LYS A 366 -8.92 -30.36 7.93
CA LYS A 366 -7.82 -30.36 8.88
C LYS A 366 -6.93 -29.18 8.52
N THR A 367 -7.22 -28.03 9.12
CA THR A 367 -6.38 -26.84 9.05
C THR A 367 -4.99 -27.17 9.60
N ILE A 368 -3.96 -26.90 8.80
CA ILE A 368 -2.56 -26.96 9.23
C ILE A 368 -2.35 -25.86 10.26
N ASN A 369 -1.64 -26.18 11.35
CA ASN A 369 -1.28 -25.20 12.36
C ASN A 369 -0.33 -24.17 11.72
N LEU A 370 -0.83 -22.96 11.48
CA LEU A 370 -0.01 -21.85 11.01
C LEU A 370 0.79 -21.36 12.23
N SER A 371 2.08 -21.68 12.25
CA SER A 371 2.96 -21.23 13.34
C SER A 371 3.01 -19.70 13.40
N GLU A 372 3.05 -19.17 14.61
CA GLU A 372 3.13 -17.73 14.88
C GLU A 372 4.36 -17.07 14.21
N PRO A 373 4.29 -15.75 13.95
CA PRO A 373 5.36 -15.03 13.26
C PRO A 373 6.68 -15.10 14.02
N LEU A 374 7.75 -15.41 13.30
CA LEU A 374 9.11 -15.05 13.72
C LEU A 374 9.14 -13.54 13.95
N THR A 375 9.21 -13.13 15.21
CA THR A 375 9.46 -11.74 15.57
C THR A 375 10.94 -11.45 15.32
N ALA A 376 11.28 -10.19 15.01
CA ALA A 376 12.61 -9.76 14.56
C ALA A 376 13.76 -9.96 15.58
N ASN A 377 13.57 -10.75 16.63
CA ASN A 377 14.57 -11.10 17.63
C ASN A 377 15.06 -12.56 17.53
N ASP A 378 14.50 -13.40 16.65
CA ASP A 378 15.04 -14.74 16.41
C ASP A 378 16.22 -14.66 15.43
N ASP A 379 17.28 -14.02 15.91
CA ASP A 379 18.60 -14.07 15.31
C ASP A 379 19.10 -15.52 15.40
N ILE A 380 19.42 -16.10 14.25
CA ILE A 380 19.92 -17.47 14.03
C ILE A 380 21.32 -17.70 14.66
N SER A 381 21.75 -16.85 15.59
CA SER A 381 23.08 -16.88 16.21
C SER A 381 23.21 -17.81 17.43
N ALA A 382 22.16 -18.53 17.85
CA ALA A 382 22.22 -19.38 19.05
C ALA A 382 22.46 -20.89 18.81
N ASP A 383 22.38 -21.40 17.58
CA ASP A 383 22.44 -22.86 17.31
C ASP A 383 23.71 -23.36 16.59
N PHE A 384 24.81 -22.59 16.67
CA PHE A 384 26.14 -23.10 16.32
C PHE A 384 27.17 -22.80 17.41
N ILE A 385 27.19 -23.66 18.43
CA ILE A 385 28.41 -24.08 19.15
C ILE A 385 28.46 -25.61 19.16
#